data_AF-A0A166LEE1-F1
#
_entry.id   AF-A0A166LEE1-F1
#
_cell.length_a   1.000
_cell.length_b   1.000
_cell.length_c   1.000
_cell.angle_alpha   90.00
_cell.angle_beta   90.00
_cell.angle_gamma   90.00
#
_symmetry.space_group_name_H-M   'P 1'
#
loop_
_entity.id
_entity.type
_entity.pdbx_description
1 polymer ?
#
loop_
_entity_poly.entity_id
_entity_poly.type
_entity_poly.pdbx_seq_one_letter_code
_entity_poly.pdbx_strand_id
1 'polypeptide(L)'
;MNVGRNRCDNRCVAYKYALDSVPSIHTSLNMPDWDSPAETVRDNVYLTTTLHVCCGCAIWEYITQLRYEWDVFRGSGQYRWTIWVYSNCRLSMLISLLLSIATAEGWSKNHCTALYATAMAISYVSIGLASLLIVLRVVAVWDKRLCIVITSYIIWLSGAVLNFRGRPDGFSIHANSMHLSDVTLLRASYNATLGACTPYNTSKFLPNSWRQRLVSSVSSTARELYG
;
A
#
# COMPACT_ATOMS: atom_id res chain seq x y z
N MET A 1 -36.44 7.66 38.82
CA MET A 1 -36.18 7.85 37.38
C MET A 1 -34.81 7.27 37.07
N ASN A 2 -34.76 6.01 36.64
CA ASN A 2 -33.51 5.32 36.25
C ASN A 2 -33.30 5.53 34.74
N VAL A 3 -32.36 6.40 34.39
CA VAL A 3 -31.98 6.66 32.99
C VAL A 3 -30.99 5.59 32.56
N GLY A 4 -31.41 4.77 31.60
CA GLY A 4 -30.65 3.67 31.03
C GLY A 4 -29.39 4.12 30.31
N ARG A 5 -28.29 3.40 30.58
CA ARG A 5 -27.00 3.55 29.87
C ARG A 5 -26.43 2.18 29.52
N ASN A 6 -27.21 1.36 28.80
CA ASN A 6 -26.77 0.06 28.28
C ASN A 6 -26.86 0.04 26.75
N ARG A 7 -26.02 0.82 26.08
CA ARG A 7 -25.75 0.66 24.65
C ARG A 7 -24.27 0.91 24.38
N CYS A 8 -23.42 0.10 25.00
CA CYS A 8 -22.06 -0.09 24.54
C CYS A 8 -22.09 -1.20 23.48
N ASP A 9 -22.02 -0.76 22.22
CA ASP A 9 -21.66 -1.58 21.07
C ASP A 9 -20.32 -2.31 21.36
N ASN A 10 -20.10 -3.49 20.76
CA ASN A 10 -18.97 -4.39 21.05
C ASN A 10 -17.58 -3.73 20.88
N ARG A 11 -17.52 -2.51 20.32
CA ARG A 11 -16.32 -1.66 20.22
C ARG A 11 -15.83 -1.09 21.56
N CYS A 12 -16.69 -0.93 22.56
CA CYS A 12 -16.25 -0.41 23.88
C CYS A 12 -15.48 -1.43 24.72
N VAL A 13 -15.64 -2.73 24.43
CA VAL A 13 -14.93 -3.79 25.16
C VAL A 13 -13.44 -3.79 24.80
N ALA A 14 -13.08 -3.48 23.54
CA ALA A 14 -11.70 -3.44 23.08
C ALA A 14 -10.86 -2.32 23.75
N TYR A 15 -11.44 -1.14 23.98
CA TYR A 15 -10.71 -0.03 24.60
C TYR A 15 -10.43 -0.24 26.10
N LYS A 16 -11.28 -0.99 26.79
CA LYS A 16 -11.11 -1.23 28.23
C LYS A 16 -9.96 -2.20 28.53
N TYR A 17 -9.65 -3.13 27.62
CA TYR A 17 -8.47 -4.00 27.75
C TYR A 17 -7.14 -3.30 27.43
N ALA A 18 -7.16 -2.16 26.74
CA ALA A 18 -5.95 -1.43 26.36
C ALA A 18 -5.38 -0.52 27.47
N LEU A 19 -6.17 -0.20 28.51
CA LEU A 19 -5.75 0.71 29.60
C LEU A 19 -5.29 -0.03 30.87
N ASP A 20 -5.75 -1.26 31.11
CA ASP A 20 -5.40 -2.02 32.32
C ASP A 20 -4.10 -2.84 32.20
N SER A 21 -3.40 -2.79 31.06
CA SER A 21 -2.14 -3.52 30.83
C SER A 21 -0.93 -2.59 30.73
N VAL A 22 -0.78 -1.65 31.66
CA VAL A 22 0.48 -0.90 31.85
C VAL A 22 1.27 -1.54 33.00
N PRO A 23 2.09 -2.58 32.76
CA PRO A 23 3.06 -3.01 33.75
C PRO A 23 4.22 -1.99 33.83
N SER A 24 4.45 -1.54 35.06
CA SER A 24 5.71 -1.13 35.70
C SER A 24 6.89 -0.71 34.81
N ILE A 25 7.31 0.54 35.00
CA ILE A 25 8.47 1.26 34.45
C ILE A 25 9.81 0.65 34.92
N HIS A 26 10.10 -0.60 34.56
CA HIS A 26 11.38 -1.27 34.89
C HIS A 26 11.87 -2.19 33.75
N THR A 27 11.86 -1.73 32.50
CA THR A 27 12.59 -2.37 31.39
C THR A 27 12.91 -1.32 30.33
N SER A 28 13.97 -0.53 30.55
CA SER A 28 14.44 0.49 29.60
C SER A 28 15.72 0.07 28.85
N LEU A 29 15.89 -1.24 28.59
CA LEU A 29 17.04 -1.73 27.80
C LEU A 29 16.74 -2.94 26.90
N ASN A 30 15.51 -3.47 26.88
CA ASN A 30 15.08 -4.44 25.88
C ASN A 30 14.11 -3.76 24.93
N MET A 31 14.43 -3.79 23.64
CA MET A 31 13.48 -3.42 22.58
C MET A 31 12.15 -4.17 22.81
N PRO A 32 11.00 -3.49 22.71
CA PRO A 32 9.71 -4.16 22.81
C PRO A 32 9.63 -5.26 21.75
N ASP A 33 8.99 -6.37 22.12
CA ASP A 33 8.78 -7.49 21.20
C ASP A 33 7.77 -7.09 20.13
N TRP A 34 8.28 -6.68 18.97
CA TRP A 34 7.51 -6.23 17.80
C TRP A 34 6.63 -7.32 17.20
N ASP A 35 6.89 -8.59 17.51
CA ASP A 35 6.11 -9.72 17.02
C ASP A 35 5.01 -10.13 18.01
N SER A 36 4.91 -9.44 19.15
CA SER A 36 3.84 -9.69 20.10
C SER A 36 2.47 -9.28 19.51
N PRO A 37 1.41 -10.09 19.72
CA PRO A 37 0.10 -9.82 19.13
C PRO A 37 -0.53 -8.52 19.65
N ALA A 38 -0.14 -8.07 20.86
CA ALA A 38 -0.62 -6.82 21.43
C ALA A 38 -0.09 -5.58 20.68
N GLU A 39 1.18 -5.59 20.26
CA GLU A 39 1.76 -4.48 19.50
C GLU A 39 1.21 -4.44 18.07
N THR A 40 1.00 -5.60 17.42
CA THR A 40 0.37 -5.66 16.09
C THR A 40 -1.05 -5.05 16.07
N VAL A 41 -1.84 -5.31 17.13
CA VAL A 41 -3.19 -4.72 17.26
C VAL A 41 -3.09 -3.20 17.41
N ARG A 42 -2.16 -2.73 18.24
CA ARG A 42 -1.95 -1.30 18.48
C ARG A 42 -1.54 -0.58 17.18
N ASP A 43 -0.59 -1.14 16.44
CA ASP A 43 -0.13 -0.59 15.16
C ASP A 43 -1.25 -0.54 14.12
N ASN A 44 -2.11 -1.56 14.08
CA ASN A 44 -3.25 -1.59 13.17
C ASN A 44 -4.25 -0.45 13.45
N VAL A 45 -4.49 -0.13 14.72
CA VAL A 45 -5.38 0.99 15.10
C VAL A 45 -4.80 2.33 14.66
N TYR A 46 -3.50 2.56 14.87
CA TYR A 46 -2.83 3.77 14.41
C TYR A 46 -2.88 3.89 12.89
N LEU A 47 -2.54 2.81 12.18
CA LEU A 47 -2.57 2.76 10.71
C LEU A 47 -3.97 3.05 10.18
N THR A 48 -5.00 2.42 10.73
CA THR A 48 -6.39 2.62 10.30
C THR A 48 -6.85 4.07 10.55
N THR A 49 -6.48 4.66 11.69
CA THR A 49 -6.80 6.05 12.02
C THR A 49 -6.11 7.01 11.04
N THR A 50 -4.81 6.80 10.77
CA THR A 50 -4.06 7.61 9.81
C THR A 50 -4.64 7.49 8.40
N LEU A 51 -5.02 6.28 7.96
CA LEU A 51 -5.66 6.07 6.66
C LEU A 51 -6.97 6.85 6.53
N HIS A 52 -7.80 6.90 7.58
CA HIS A 52 -9.04 7.69 7.57
C HIS A 52 -8.78 9.19 7.43
N VAL A 53 -7.78 9.72 8.15
CA VAL A 53 -7.39 11.14 8.04
C VAL A 53 -6.86 11.45 6.64
N CYS A 54 -5.95 10.61 6.11
CA CYS A 54 -5.41 10.77 4.76
C CYS A 54 -6.50 10.68 3.68
N CYS A 55 -7.47 9.78 3.85
CA CYS A 55 -8.61 9.64 2.94
C CYS A 55 -9.48 10.91 2.95
N GLY A 56 -9.78 11.47 4.13
CA GLY A 56 -10.49 12.73 4.25
C GLY A 56 -9.78 13.89 3.53
N CYS A 57 -8.46 14.02 3.72
CA CYS A 57 -7.64 15.00 3.02
C CYS A 57 -7.66 14.78 1.50
N ALA A 58 -7.49 13.55 1.03
CA ALA A 58 -7.49 13.25 -0.39
C ALA A 58 -8.86 13.54 -1.04
N ILE A 59 -9.96 13.18 -0.39
CA ILE A 59 -11.32 13.47 -0.86
C ILE A 59 -11.55 14.99 -0.92
N TRP A 60 -11.12 15.71 0.11
CA TRP A 60 -11.20 17.16 0.14
C TRP A 60 -10.47 17.79 -1.05
N GLU A 61 -9.20 17.40 -1.28
CA GLU A 61 -8.44 17.87 -2.44
C GLU A 61 -9.16 17.55 -3.75
N TYR A 62 -9.68 16.33 -3.90
CA TYR A 62 -10.41 15.92 -5.10
C TYR A 62 -11.64 16.79 -5.38
N ILE A 63 -12.49 17.02 -4.36
CA ILE A 63 -13.71 17.82 -4.52
C ILE A 63 -13.36 19.26 -4.93
N THR A 64 -12.34 19.87 -4.31
CA THR A 64 -11.95 21.25 -4.64
C THR A 64 -11.45 21.39 -6.08
N GLN A 65 -10.83 20.35 -6.64
CA GLN A 65 -10.28 20.35 -8.00
C GLN A 65 -11.26 19.81 -9.06
N LEU A 66 -12.28 19.06 -8.65
CA LEU A 66 -13.30 18.49 -9.54
C LEU A 66 -14.01 19.55 -10.38
N ARG A 67 -14.29 20.73 -9.80
CA ARG A 67 -14.90 21.85 -10.54
C ARG A 67 -14.08 22.24 -11.77
N TYR A 68 -12.76 22.34 -11.59
CA TYR A 68 -11.85 22.69 -12.68
C TYR A 68 -11.80 21.60 -13.76
N GLU A 69 -11.72 20.34 -13.36
CA GLU A 69 -11.69 19.21 -14.31
C GLU A 69 -13.01 19.07 -15.07
N TRP A 70 -14.14 19.33 -14.40
CA TRP A 70 -15.47 19.30 -15.02
C TRP A 70 -15.64 20.38 -16.08
N ASP A 71 -15.11 21.59 -15.84
CA ASP A 71 -15.14 22.68 -16.82
C ASP A 71 -14.27 22.38 -18.05
N VAL A 72 -13.14 21.68 -17.87
CA VAL A 72 -12.31 21.19 -18.98
C VAL A 72 -13.03 20.07 -19.74
N PHE A 73 -13.72 19.16 -19.03
CA PHE A 73 -14.49 18.08 -19.65
C PHE A 73 -15.66 18.60 -20.48
N ARG A 74 -16.29 19.71 -20.06
CA ARG A 74 -17.38 20.37 -20.79
C ARG A 74 -16.91 21.10 -22.07
N GLY A 75 -15.61 21.07 -22.38
CA GLY A 75 -15.08 21.51 -23.67
C GLY A 75 -14.86 23.01 -23.80
N SER A 76 -14.83 23.76 -22.69
CA SER A 76 -14.64 25.21 -22.71
C SER A 76 -13.18 25.67 -22.96
N GLY A 77 -12.25 24.74 -23.25
CA GLY A 77 -10.82 25.07 -23.39
C GLY A 77 -9.99 24.10 -24.24
N GLN A 78 -8.72 24.45 -24.47
CA GLN A 78 -7.77 23.66 -25.26
C GLN A 78 -7.56 22.28 -24.64
N TYR A 79 -8.01 21.24 -25.35
CA TYR A 79 -7.88 19.85 -24.91
C TYR A 79 -6.40 19.44 -24.85
N ARG A 80 -5.92 19.11 -23.65
CA ARG A 80 -4.57 18.58 -23.43
C ARG A 80 -4.70 17.16 -22.87
N TRP A 81 -4.17 16.17 -23.59
CA TRP A 81 -4.06 14.77 -23.10
C TRP A 81 -3.61 14.71 -21.65
N THR A 82 -2.61 15.53 -21.26
CA THR A 82 -1.95 15.46 -19.96
C THR A 82 -2.91 15.62 -18.77
N ILE A 83 -4.07 16.26 -18.97
CA ILE A 83 -5.12 16.38 -17.96
C ILE A 83 -5.66 15.00 -17.53
N TRP A 84 -5.79 14.06 -18.48
CA TRP A 84 -6.31 12.72 -18.19
C TRP A 84 -5.35 11.91 -17.33
N VAL A 85 -4.06 11.97 -17.64
CA VAL A 85 -3.03 11.28 -16.85
C VAL A 85 -3.02 11.80 -15.42
N TYR A 86 -3.15 13.12 -15.26
CA TYR A 86 -3.18 13.77 -13.97
C TYR A 86 -4.41 13.39 -13.14
N SER A 87 -5.59 13.47 -13.74
CA SER A 87 -6.85 13.09 -13.09
C SER A 87 -6.85 11.60 -12.70
N ASN A 88 -6.38 10.71 -13.58
CA ASN A 88 -6.24 9.28 -13.28
C ASN A 88 -5.24 9.00 -12.15
N CYS A 89 -4.13 9.74 -12.06
CA CYS A 89 -3.16 9.60 -10.97
C CYS A 89 -3.80 9.88 -9.61
N ARG A 90 -4.63 10.93 -9.53
CA ARG A 90 -5.34 11.31 -8.32
C ARG A 90 -6.47 10.35 -7.99
N LEU A 91 -7.25 9.97 -8.99
CA LEU A 91 -8.33 9.01 -8.82
C LEU A 91 -7.80 7.65 -8.34
N SER A 92 -6.69 7.16 -8.92
CA SER A 92 -6.06 5.91 -8.47
C SER A 92 -5.55 6.00 -7.02
N MET A 93 -4.96 7.12 -6.60
CA MET A 93 -4.54 7.32 -5.21
C MET A 93 -5.74 7.27 -4.23
N LEU A 94 -6.84 7.95 -4.59
CA LEU A 94 -8.08 7.93 -3.80
C LEU A 94 -8.68 6.53 -3.69
N ILE A 95 -8.79 5.83 -4.82
CA ILE A 95 -9.35 4.49 -4.85
C ILE A 95 -8.47 3.54 -4.03
N SER A 96 -7.14 3.64 -4.12
CA SER A 96 -6.22 2.85 -3.28
C SER A 96 -6.43 3.09 -1.79
N LEU A 97 -6.59 4.34 -1.34
CA LEU A 97 -6.87 4.66 0.06
C LEU A 97 -8.23 4.09 0.52
N LEU A 98 -9.27 4.22 -0.31
CA LEU A 98 -10.60 3.67 0.00
C LEU A 98 -10.58 2.15 0.11
N LEU A 99 -9.90 1.47 -0.81
CA LEU A 99 -9.73 0.02 -0.74
C LEU A 99 -8.91 -0.39 0.49
N SER A 100 -7.88 0.36 0.84
CA SER A 100 -7.07 0.09 2.03
C SER A 100 -7.91 0.16 3.31
N ILE A 101 -8.77 1.18 3.44
CA ILE A 101 -9.74 1.29 4.54
C ILE A 101 -10.73 0.12 4.51
N ALA A 102 -11.27 -0.23 3.34
CA ALA A 102 -12.20 -1.35 3.20
C ALA A 102 -11.58 -2.70 3.64
N THR A 103 -10.27 -2.88 3.43
CA THR A 103 -9.54 -4.06 3.92
C THR A 103 -9.28 -4.05 5.42
N ALA A 104 -9.10 -2.87 6.02
CA ALA A 104 -8.93 -2.69 7.46
C ALA A 104 -10.24 -2.93 8.22
N GLU A 105 -11.35 -2.41 7.71
CA GLU A 105 -12.68 -2.54 8.32
C GLU A 105 -13.40 -3.86 7.97
N GLY A 106 -12.78 -4.72 7.16
CA GLY A 106 -13.33 -6.04 6.84
C GLY A 106 -14.68 -6.02 6.12
N TRP A 107 -14.92 -5.05 5.23
CA TRP A 107 -16.21 -4.85 4.55
C TRP A 107 -16.70 -6.09 3.78
N SER A 108 -15.78 -6.94 3.30
CA SER A 108 -16.11 -8.19 2.62
C SER A 108 -15.39 -9.38 3.25
N LYS A 109 -16.13 -10.16 4.05
CA LYS A 109 -15.63 -11.43 4.62
C LYS A 109 -15.36 -12.48 3.55
N ASN A 110 -16.09 -12.44 2.43
CA ASN A 110 -16.04 -13.47 1.39
C ASN A 110 -14.98 -13.19 0.32
N HIS A 111 -14.59 -11.92 0.09
CA HIS A 111 -13.69 -11.53 -0.99
C HIS A 111 -12.48 -10.71 -0.52
N CYS A 112 -11.95 -10.97 0.69
CA CYS A 112 -10.75 -10.32 1.24
C CYS A 112 -9.56 -10.36 0.27
N THR A 113 -9.29 -11.50 -0.36
CA THR A 113 -8.14 -11.63 -1.29
C THR A 113 -8.30 -10.74 -2.52
N ALA A 114 -9.51 -10.63 -3.08
CA ALA A 114 -9.75 -9.80 -4.26
C ALA A 114 -9.57 -8.31 -3.94
N LEU A 115 -10.17 -7.85 -2.83
CA LEU A 115 -10.04 -6.45 -2.39
C LEU A 115 -8.59 -6.07 -2.07
N TYR A 116 -7.86 -6.97 -1.39
CA TYR A 116 -6.46 -6.72 -1.06
C TYR A 116 -5.57 -6.69 -2.31
N ALA A 117 -5.77 -7.62 -3.25
CA ALA A 117 -5.02 -7.65 -4.50
C ALA A 117 -5.31 -6.43 -5.38
N THR A 118 -6.57 -5.98 -5.46
CA THR A 118 -6.92 -4.78 -6.22
C THR A 118 -6.38 -3.51 -5.54
N ALA A 119 -6.39 -3.42 -4.21
CA ALA A 119 -5.79 -2.30 -3.48
C ALA A 119 -4.31 -2.15 -3.85
N MET A 120 -3.56 -3.25 -3.80
CA MET A 120 -2.15 -3.27 -4.16
C MET A 120 -1.92 -2.93 -5.63
N ALA A 121 -2.69 -3.53 -6.55
CA ALA A 121 -2.59 -3.24 -7.97
C ALA A 121 -2.80 -1.75 -8.27
N ILE A 122 -3.81 -1.13 -7.65
CA ILE A 122 -4.12 0.29 -7.86
C ILE A 122 -3.04 1.19 -7.26
N SER A 123 -2.44 0.82 -6.12
CA SER A 123 -1.28 1.52 -5.56
C SER A 123 -0.10 1.55 -6.53
N TYR A 124 0.23 0.42 -7.18
CA TYR A 124 1.30 0.37 -8.18
C TYR A 124 0.98 1.21 -9.42
N VAL A 125 -0.26 1.19 -9.87
CA VAL A 125 -0.71 2.05 -10.98
C VAL A 125 -0.55 3.53 -10.61
N SER A 126 -0.91 3.91 -9.38
CA SER A 126 -0.75 5.30 -8.91
C SER A 126 0.70 5.75 -8.91
N ILE A 127 1.63 4.92 -8.41
CA ILE A 127 3.08 5.19 -8.44
C ILE A 127 3.59 5.31 -9.89
N GLY A 128 3.12 4.45 -10.79
CA GLY A 128 3.48 4.49 -12.21
C GLY A 128 3.00 5.79 -12.89
N LEU A 129 1.77 6.22 -12.60
CA LEU A 129 1.21 7.47 -13.11
C LEU A 129 1.90 8.70 -12.52
N ALA A 130 2.23 8.71 -11.23
CA ALA A 130 2.98 9.78 -10.59
C ALA A 130 4.37 9.95 -11.25
N SER A 131 5.05 8.84 -11.51
CA SER A 131 6.34 8.85 -12.22
C SER A 131 6.20 9.38 -13.66
N LEU A 132 5.12 9.00 -14.36
CA LEU A 132 4.80 9.51 -15.70
C LEU A 132 4.57 11.03 -15.69
N LEU A 133 3.91 11.58 -14.66
CA LEU A 133 3.70 13.02 -14.52
C LEU A 133 5.01 13.80 -14.39
N ILE A 134 5.99 13.26 -13.66
CA ILE A 134 7.33 13.87 -13.55
C ILE A 134 8.01 13.87 -14.92
N VAL A 135 7.98 12.76 -15.65
CA VAL A 135 8.53 12.67 -17.01
C VAL A 135 7.89 13.68 -17.94
N LEU A 136 6.57 13.82 -17.92
CA LEU A 136 5.85 14.80 -18.75
C LEU A 136 6.30 16.24 -18.44
N ARG A 137 6.55 16.57 -17.17
CA ARG A 137 7.07 17.90 -16.78
C ARG A 137 8.48 18.12 -17.32
N VAL A 138 9.36 17.12 -17.24
CA VAL A 138 10.71 17.19 -17.82
C VAL A 138 10.62 17.43 -19.33
N VAL A 139 9.80 16.67 -20.04
CA VAL A 139 9.63 16.82 -21.49
C VAL A 139 9.14 18.22 -21.89
N ALA A 140 8.26 18.81 -21.08
CA ALA A 140 7.75 20.16 -21.30
C ALA A 140 8.82 21.25 -21.11
N VAL A 141 9.71 21.10 -20.12
CA VAL A 141 10.81 22.06 -19.87
C VAL A 141 11.86 22.03 -20.99
N TRP A 142 12.15 20.85 -21.53
CA TRP A 142 13.21 20.65 -22.52
C TRP A 142 12.73 20.74 -23.99
N ASP A 143 11.61 21.42 -24.22
CA ASP A 143 11.01 21.67 -25.54
C ASP A 143 10.98 20.42 -26.46
N LYS A 144 10.66 19.26 -25.87
CA LYS A 144 10.51 17.97 -26.57
C LYS A 144 11.74 17.50 -27.38
N ARG A 145 12.97 17.87 -26.99
CA ARG A 145 14.19 17.29 -27.62
C ARG A 145 14.17 15.76 -27.53
N LEU A 146 14.15 15.09 -28.69
CA LEU A 146 13.93 13.64 -28.81
C LEU A 146 14.83 12.78 -27.91
N CYS A 147 16.12 13.11 -27.78
CA CYS A 147 17.04 12.36 -26.90
C CYS A 147 16.58 12.34 -25.44
N ILE A 148 16.11 13.48 -24.91
CA ILE A 148 15.67 13.60 -23.51
C ILE A 148 14.34 12.87 -23.33
N VAL A 149 13.44 13.00 -24.31
CA VAL A 149 12.15 12.29 -24.29
C VAL A 149 12.38 10.79 -24.24
N ILE A 150 13.19 10.23 -25.15
CA ILE A 150 13.47 8.80 -25.23
C ILE A 150 14.11 8.30 -23.94
N THR A 151 15.14 9.00 -23.44
CA THR A 151 15.83 8.61 -22.20
C THR A 151 14.88 8.59 -21.00
N SER A 152 14.01 9.60 -20.89
CA SER A 152 13.04 9.70 -19.79
C SER A 152 11.99 8.60 -19.84
N TYR A 153 11.47 8.27 -21.03
CA TYR A 153 10.54 7.16 -21.21
C TYR A 153 11.19 5.80 -20.93
N ILE A 154 12.47 5.60 -21.28
CA ILE A 154 13.21 4.37 -20.97
C ILE A 154 13.34 4.17 -19.47
N ILE A 155 13.72 5.23 -18.72
CA ILE A 155 13.84 5.18 -17.25
C ILE A 155 12.48 4.90 -16.60
N TRP A 156 11.41 5.50 -17.10
CA TRP A 156 10.07 5.25 -16.61
C TRP A 156 9.60 3.82 -16.92
N LEU A 157 9.79 3.35 -18.15
CA LEU A 157 9.42 1.98 -18.55
C LEU A 157 10.22 0.95 -17.77
N SER A 158 11.50 1.18 -17.51
CA SER A 158 12.30 0.25 -16.69
C SER A 158 11.76 0.19 -15.26
N GLY A 159 11.45 1.33 -14.65
CA GLY A 159 10.79 1.38 -13.35
C GLY A 159 9.44 0.67 -13.32
N ALA A 160 8.58 0.92 -14.32
CA ALA A 160 7.27 0.28 -14.42
C ALA A 160 7.39 -1.24 -14.62
N VAL A 161 8.27 -1.68 -15.52
CA VAL A 161 8.52 -3.10 -15.78
C VAL A 161 9.09 -3.79 -14.55
N LEU A 162 10.01 -3.17 -13.82
CA LEU A 162 10.55 -3.71 -12.57
C LEU A 162 9.45 -3.88 -11.51
N ASN A 163 8.53 -2.92 -11.41
CA ASN A 163 7.39 -3.02 -10.50
C ASN A 163 6.40 -4.12 -10.91
N PHE A 164 6.11 -4.29 -12.20
CA PHE A 164 5.11 -5.26 -12.67
C PHE A 164 5.63 -6.69 -12.79
N ARG A 165 6.88 -6.89 -13.19
CA ARG A 165 7.37 -8.18 -13.69
C ARG A 165 8.23 -8.98 -12.72
N GLY A 166 8.44 -8.52 -11.49
CA GLY A 166 9.19 -9.28 -10.49
C GLY A 166 10.56 -9.73 -11.03
N ARG A 167 11.46 -8.77 -11.29
CA ARG A 167 12.88 -8.93 -11.67
C ARG A 167 13.21 -10.11 -12.63
N PRO A 168 13.46 -9.87 -13.93
CA PRO A 168 14.18 -10.83 -14.76
C PRO A 168 15.64 -10.96 -14.25
N ASP A 169 16.16 -12.19 -14.21
CA ASP A 169 17.38 -12.64 -13.53
C ASP A 169 18.72 -12.06 -14.02
N GLY A 170 18.76 -10.85 -14.60
CA GLY A 170 19.95 -10.34 -15.30
C GLY A 170 20.32 -8.86 -15.12
N PHE A 171 19.62 -8.08 -14.29
CA PHE A 171 19.94 -6.66 -14.10
C PHE A 171 20.09 -6.30 -12.60
N SER A 172 21.34 -6.05 -12.20
CA SER A 172 21.71 -5.54 -10.88
C SER A 172 22.24 -4.12 -11.01
N ILE A 173 21.40 -3.15 -10.66
CA ILE A 173 21.89 -1.86 -10.14
C ILE A 173 21.62 -1.90 -8.63
N HIS A 174 22.66 -1.64 -7.85
CA HIS A 174 22.60 -1.48 -6.40
C HIS A 174 21.55 -0.43 -6.02
N ALA A 175 20.35 -0.88 -5.68
CA ALA A 175 19.33 -0.06 -5.02
C ALA A 175 18.73 -0.91 -3.91
N ASN A 176 18.75 -0.36 -2.70
CA ASN A 176 18.39 -0.99 -1.45
C ASN A 176 17.02 -1.69 -1.56
N SER A 177 17.02 -2.99 -1.26
CA SER A 177 15.89 -3.91 -1.37
C SER A 177 14.64 -3.43 -0.64
N MET A 178 13.63 -3.00 -1.39
CA MET A 178 12.24 -3.12 -0.99
C MET A 178 11.61 -4.21 -1.85
N HIS A 179 11.48 -5.39 -1.25
CA HIS A 179 11.13 -6.64 -1.92
C HIS A 179 9.65 -6.61 -2.35
N LEU A 180 9.38 -6.29 -3.61
CA LEU A 180 8.04 -6.34 -4.19
C LEU A 180 7.63 -7.81 -4.39
N SER A 181 6.68 -8.27 -3.60
CA SER A 181 6.01 -9.57 -3.75
C SER A 181 5.11 -9.57 -4.99
N ASP A 182 5.14 -10.67 -5.76
CA ASP A 182 4.22 -10.93 -6.87
C ASP A 182 2.77 -10.65 -6.45
N VAL A 183 2.16 -9.62 -7.05
CA VAL A 183 0.78 -9.19 -6.75
C VAL A 183 -0.23 -10.31 -7.02
N THR A 184 0.13 -11.22 -7.93
CA THR A 184 -0.65 -12.41 -8.31
C THR A 184 -0.62 -13.53 -7.26
N LEU A 185 0.30 -13.49 -6.32
CA LEU A 185 0.49 -14.53 -5.29
C LEU A 185 0.07 -14.06 -3.89
N LEU A 186 -0.25 -12.77 -3.73
CA LEU A 186 -0.76 -12.23 -2.47
C LEU A 186 -2.16 -12.80 -2.19
N ARG A 187 -2.26 -13.66 -1.18
CA ARG A 187 -3.52 -14.11 -0.60
C ARG A 187 -3.71 -13.53 0.79
N ALA A 188 -4.93 -13.12 1.08
CA ALA A 188 -5.33 -12.59 2.37
C ALA A 188 -6.53 -13.36 2.91
N SER A 189 -6.48 -13.70 4.20
CA SER A 189 -7.57 -14.34 4.94
C SER A 189 -8.14 -13.37 5.95
N TYR A 190 -9.45 -13.44 6.14
CA TYR A 190 -10.13 -12.67 7.18
C TYR A 190 -9.76 -13.21 8.57
N ASN A 191 -9.28 -12.34 9.46
CA ASN A 191 -9.03 -12.70 10.85
C ASN A 191 -10.14 -12.11 11.73
N ALA A 192 -10.95 -12.97 12.35
CA ALA A 192 -12.09 -12.55 13.18
C ALA A 192 -11.67 -11.81 14.45
N THR A 193 -10.46 -12.05 14.96
CA THR A 193 -9.93 -11.39 16.17
C THR A 193 -9.53 -9.95 15.89
N LEU A 194 -9.00 -9.67 14.70
CA LEU A 194 -8.57 -8.34 14.28
C LEU A 194 -9.68 -7.57 13.55
N GLY A 195 -10.69 -8.26 13.04
CA GLY A 195 -11.72 -7.65 12.17
C GLY A 195 -11.20 -7.25 10.79
N ALA A 196 -9.96 -7.61 10.43
CA ALA A 196 -9.28 -7.16 9.23
C ALA A 196 -8.81 -8.32 8.33
N CYS A 197 -8.58 -8.04 7.05
CA CYS A 197 -7.95 -8.98 6.12
C CYS A 197 -6.42 -8.98 6.33
N THR A 198 -5.84 -10.10 6.75
CA THR A 198 -4.39 -10.22 6.97
C THR A 198 -3.75 -11.06 5.86
N PRO A 199 -2.60 -10.63 5.30
CA PRO A 199 -1.87 -11.45 4.35
C PRO A 199 -1.27 -12.66 5.08
N TYR A 200 -1.32 -13.83 4.46
CA TYR A 200 -0.64 -15.03 4.98
C TYR A 200 0.40 -15.51 3.99
N ASN A 201 1.51 -16.01 4.52
CA ASN A 201 2.63 -16.41 3.71
C ASN A 201 2.30 -17.70 2.94
N THR A 202 1.97 -17.55 1.66
CA THR A 202 1.62 -18.64 0.74
C THR A 202 2.83 -19.52 0.39
N SER A 203 4.06 -19.09 0.73
CA SER A 203 5.28 -19.84 0.46
C SER A 203 5.36 -21.18 1.22
N LYS A 204 4.56 -21.37 2.28
CA LYS A 204 4.43 -22.69 2.94
C LYS A 204 3.65 -23.72 2.13
N PHE A 205 2.92 -23.32 1.09
CA PHE A 205 1.97 -24.17 0.36
C PHE A 205 2.30 -24.38 -1.13
N LEU A 206 3.41 -23.83 -1.63
CA LEU A 206 3.89 -24.05 -3.00
C LEU A 206 5.10 -25.00 -2.96
N PRO A 207 4.93 -26.31 -3.26
CA PRO A 207 5.98 -27.31 -3.05
C PRO A 207 7.13 -27.31 -4.08
N ASN A 208 7.21 -26.34 -5.00
CA ASN A 208 8.05 -26.52 -6.20
C ASN A 208 8.57 -25.25 -6.89
N SER A 209 8.55 -24.06 -6.28
CA SER A 209 9.24 -22.91 -6.89
C SER A 209 10.73 -22.90 -6.51
N TRP A 210 11.61 -22.98 -7.51
CA TRP A 210 13.08 -22.90 -7.40
C TRP A 210 13.60 -21.73 -6.54
N ARG A 211 12.76 -20.70 -6.37
CA ARG A 211 12.99 -19.50 -5.57
C ARG A 211 13.19 -19.79 -4.06
N GLN A 212 12.52 -20.79 -3.47
CA GLN A 212 12.77 -21.15 -2.06
C GLN A 212 14.12 -21.84 -1.84
N ARG A 213 14.62 -22.57 -2.84
CA ARG A 213 15.91 -23.25 -2.77
C ARG A 213 17.08 -22.25 -2.70
N LEU A 214 16.95 -21.10 -3.37
CA LEU A 214 17.94 -20.02 -3.29
C LEU A 214 17.86 -19.25 -1.96
N VAL A 215 16.67 -18.94 -1.46
CA VAL A 215 16.51 -18.23 -0.17
C VAL A 215 17.01 -19.09 1.01
N SER A 216 16.74 -20.39 0.99
CA SER A 216 17.28 -21.32 2.00
C SER A 216 18.81 -21.45 1.91
N SER A 217 19.37 -21.50 0.69
CA SER A 217 20.81 -21.57 0.49
C SER A 217 21.54 -20.29 0.92
N VAL A 218 20.95 -19.11 0.72
CA VAL A 218 21.52 -17.84 1.21
C VAL A 218 21.40 -17.73 2.74
N SER A 219 20.30 -18.20 3.32
CA SER A 219 20.12 -18.23 4.78
C SER A 219 21.07 -19.20 5.48
N SER A 220 21.47 -20.30 4.84
CA SER A 220 22.48 -21.21 5.38
C SER A 220 23.88 -20.60 5.31
N THR A 221 24.25 -19.95 4.19
CA THR A 221 25.58 -19.32 4.07
C THR A 221 25.74 -18.11 5.00
N ALA A 222 24.67 -17.36 5.26
CA ALA A 222 24.69 -16.29 6.26
C ALA A 222 24.85 -16.82 7.70
N ARG A 223 24.38 -18.04 7.99
CA ARG A 223 24.57 -18.67 9.30
C ARG A 223 25.98 -19.20 9.53
N GLU A 224 26.68 -19.62 8.47
CA GLU A 224 28.09 -20.05 8.53
C GLU A 224 29.08 -18.90 8.62
N LEU A 225 28.71 -17.67 8.23
CA LEU A 225 29.58 -16.50 8.29
C LEU A 225 29.49 -15.71 9.60
N TYR A 226 28.45 -15.94 10.40
CA TYR A 226 28.17 -15.22 11.65
C TYR A 226 28.03 -16.13 12.88
N GLY A 227 28.38 -17.42 12.75
CA GLY A 227 28.49 -18.39 13.85
C GLY A 227 29.90 -18.96 13.90
#